data_AF-A0AAV0JQT5-F1
#
_entry.id   AF-A0AAV0JQT5-F1
#
_cell.length_a   1.000
_cell.length_b   1.000
_cell.length_c   1.000
_cell.angle_alpha   90.00
_cell.angle_beta   90.00
_cell.angle_gamma   90.00
#
_symmetry.space_group_name_H-M   'P 1'
#
loop_
_entity.id
_entity.type
_entity.pdbx_description
1 polymer ?
#
loop_
_entity_poly.entity_id
_entity_poly.type
_entity_poly.pdbx_seq_one_letter_code
_entity_poly.pdbx_strand_id
1 'polypeptide(L)'
;MSSSAAVTDDQFATPTLDAESSGILQFVSSHGGYAYVRMATLAATGDSRAAEAAHEMAWEQLHSGPWHSVLPVWRDAYSMACLLVARFHCRDGEYKEALRVLDMGLIMGGMLLRGDLDSAIQIISAKSRGGGGEREGGKWRLVEDGEFSKAEVLRVLPVKSLTGKLVAKRSGLSLEGFLRDHFLAGSPVIISDGMAHWPASRKWNDVDYLRRVAGDRTVPVEVNTPSFFLPSQVRTYHSFDFVAAYTFAKEIT
;
A
#
# COMPACT_ATOMS: atom_id res chain seq x y z
N MET A 1 45.97 6.07 20.42
CA MET A 1 45.53 7.34 19.82
C MET A 1 45.20 7.07 18.37
N SER A 2 43.94 7.36 18.00
CA SER A 2 43.36 7.64 16.68
C SER A 2 43.71 6.71 15.50
N SER A 3 42.73 6.13 14.80
CA SER A 3 41.58 6.82 14.25
C SER A 3 40.39 5.87 14.09
N SER A 4 39.26 6.20 14.71
CA SER A 4 37.96 5.61 14.42
C SER A 4 37.54 6.09 13.03
N ALA A 5 37.39 5.16 12.08
CA ALA A 5 36.82 5.46 10.78
C ALA A 5 35.37 5.91 10.99
N ALA A 6 35.04 7.11 10.49
CA ALA A 6 33.69 7.62 10.45
C ALA A 6 32.78 6.59 9.76
N VAL A 7 31.82 6.07 10.51
CA VAL A 7 30.71 5.28 9.98
C VAL A 7 29.95 6.23 9.05
N THR A 8 30.01 5.97 7.75
CA THR A 8 29.19 6.66 6.75
C THR A 8 27.74 6.21 6.94
N ASP A 9 27.08 6.88 7.87
CA ASP A 9 25.69 6.66 8.27
C ASP A 9 24.81 7.63 7.48
N ASP A 10 24.12 7.11 6.46
CA ASP A 10 22.76 7.50 6.07
C ASP A 10 22.48 7.00 4.64
N GLN A 11 21.76 5.90 4.54
CA GLN A 11 21.35 5.36 3.24
C GLN A 11 20.15 6.10 2.65
N PHE A 12 19.41 6.81 3.49
CA PHE A 12 18.39 7.80 3.17
C PHE A 12 18.21 8.74 4.37
N ALA A 13 18.09 10.05 4.10
CA ALA A 13 17.89 11.05 5.13
C ALA A 13 16.44 11.02 5.66
N THR A 14 16.26 11.31 6.94
CA THR A 14 14.94 11.39 7.59
C THR A 14 14.80 12.69 8.39
N PRO A 15 14.83 13.85 7.71
CA PRO A 15 14.92 15.15 8.38
C PRO A 15 13.73 15.43 9.31
N THR A 16 12.55 14.92 8.99
CA THR A 16 11.34 15.10 9.80
C THR A 16 11.43 14.24 11.06
N LEU A 17 11.85 12.97 10.92
CA LEU A 17 12.10 12.09 12.05
C LEU A 17 13.19 12.65 12.96
N ASP A 18 14.28 13.18 12.39
CA ASP A 18 15.39 13.74 13.15
C ASP A 18 14.92 14.93 14.01
N ALA A 19 14.05 15.78 13.46
CA ALA A 19 13.47 16.92 14.17
C ALA A 19 12.43 16.52 15.24
N GLU A 20 11.53 15.58 14.90
CA GLU A 20 10.32 15.30 15.71
C GLU A 20 10.47 14.08 16.65
N SER A 21 11.54 13.29 16.51
CA SER A 21 11.78 12.07 17.30
C SER A 21 11.61 12.27 18.80
N SER A 22 12.18 13.35 19.35
CA SER A 22 12.06 13.67 20.78
C SER A 22 10.61 13.91 21.22
N GLY A 23 9.82 14.59 20.40
CA GLY A 23 8.41 14.85 20.64
C GLY A 23 7.57 13.57 20.61
N ILE A 24 7.80 12.72 19.61
CA ILE A 24 7.14 11.42 19.49
C ILE A 24 7.45 10.56 20.73
N LEU A 25 8.74 10.41 21.08
CA LEU A 25 9.17 9.61 22.22
C LEU A 25 8.61 10.13 23.55
N GLN A 26 8.62 11.45 23.75
CA GLN A 26 8.07 12.06 24.96
C GLN A 26 6.56 11.81 25.09
N PHE A 27 5.81 11.95 24.00
CA PHE A 27 4.37 11.75 24.02
C PHE A 27 3.98 10.27 24.13
N VAL A 28 4.75 9.35 23.52
CA VAL A 28 4.58 7.91 23.76
C VAL A 28 4.88 7.57 25.23
N SER A 29 5.94 8.13 25.81
CA SER A 29 6.31 7.93 27.21
C SER A 29 5.21 8.39 28.17
N SER A 30 4.58 9.54 27.92
CA SER A 30 3.52 10.07 28.80
C SER A 30 2.26 9.18 28.82
N HIS A 31 2.11 8.30 27.83
CA HIS A 31 1.02 7.33 27.73
C HIS A 31 1.47 5.91 28.08
N GLY A 32 2.59 5.74 28.80
CA GLY A 32 3.04 4.45 29.31
C GLY A 32 3.93 3.64 28.35
N GLY A 33 4.30 4.18 27.19
CA GLY A 33 5.12 3.50 26.19
C GLY A 33 6.63 3.46 26.49
N TYR A 34 7.03 3.42 27.77
CA TYR A 34 8.44 3.50 28.19
C TYR A 34 9.34 2.42 27.56
N ALA A 35 8.81 1.20 27.42
CA ALA A 35 9.56 0.11 26.84
C ALA A 35 9.77 0.32 25.33
N TYR A 36 8.79 0.87 24.61
CA TYR A 36 8.95 1.30 23.22
C TYR A 36 10.02 2.39 23.10
N VAL A 37 9.96 3.42 23.95
CA VAL A 37 10.93 4.53 23.94
C VAL A 37 12.36 4.02 24.11
N ARG A 38 12.56 3.06 25.04
CA ARG A 38 13.87 2.44 25.24
C ARG A 38 14.36 1.71 23.99
N MET A 39 13.50 0.92 23.36
CA MET A 39 13.86 0.16 22.16
C MET A 39 14.12 1.07 20.96
N ALA A 40 13.27 2.08 20.72
CA ALA A 40 13.47 3.06 19.65
C ALA A 40 14.76 3.87 19.84
N THR A 41 15.12 4.21 21.08
CA THR A 41 16.38 4.91 21.39
C THR A 41 17.59 4.03 21.09
N LEU A 42 17.57 2.75 21.50
CA LEU A 42 18.65 1.80 21.18
C LEU A 42 18.75 1.55 19.67
N ALA A 43 17.62 1.44 18.98
CA ALA A 43 17.55 1.31 17.54
C ALA A 43 18.21 2.50 16.81
N ALA A 44 17.95 3.74 17.26
CA ALA A 44 18.58 4.93 16.72
C ALA A 44 20.11 4.95 16.91
N THR A 45 20.63 4.22 17.91
CA THR A 45 22.09 4.06 18.10
C THR A 45 22.70 2.87 17.33
N GLY A 46 21.89 2.15 16.54
CA GLY A 46 22.37 1.08 15.66
C GLY A 46 22.01 -0.36 16.09
N ASP A 47 21.16 -0.54 17.10
CA ASP A 47 20.69 -1.88 17.50
C ASP A 47 19.50 -2.35 16.64
N SER A 48 19.76 -3.27 15.70
CA SER A 48 18.72 -3.80 14.81
C SER A 48 17.63 -4.60 15.53
N ARG A 49 17.99 -5.34 16.59
CA ARG A 49 17.01 -6.11 17.38
C ARG A 49 16.09 -5.18 18.16
N ALA A 50 16.62 -4.06 18.64
CA ALA A 50 15.80 -3.03 19.26
C ALA A 50 14.86 -2.35 18.25
N ALA A 51 15.26 -2.21 16.99
CA ALA A 51 14.41 -1.67 15.93
C ALA A 51 13.21 -2.59 15.65
N GLU A 52 13.47 -3.89 15.49
CA GLU A 52 12.42 -4.90 15.34
C GLU A 52 11.49 -4.94 16.56
N ALA A 53 12.05 -4.92 17.77
CA ALA A 53 11.25 -4.88 18.99
C ALA A 53 10.35 -3.62 19.05
N ALA A 54 10.88 -2.44 18.73
CA ALA A 54 10.09 -1.21 18.68
C ALA A 54 8.97 -1.29 17.63
N HIS A 55 9.23 -1.89 16.47
CA HIS A 55 8.26 -2.12 15.42
C HIS A 55 7.11 -3.02 15.88
N GLU A 56 7.42 -4.16 16.48
CA GLU A 56 6.40 -5.09 17.00
C GLU A 56 5.57 -4.46 18.12
N MET A 57 6.19 -3.73 19.03
CA MET A 57 5.47 -3.05 20.11
C MET A 57 4.50 -1.99 19.58
N ALA A 58 4.92 -1.18 18.61
CA ALA A 58 4.01 -0.20 17.99
C ALA A 58 2.89 -0.90 17.20
N TRP A 59 3.20 -1.99 16.50
CA TRP A 59 2.21 -2.82 15.81
C TRP A 59 1.14 -3.36 16.78
N GLU A 60 1.55 -3.94 17.91
CA GLU A 60 0.63 -4.43 18.94
C GLU A 60 -0.29 -3.31 19.45
N GLN A 61 0.26 -2.11 19.66
CA GLN A 61 -0.54 -0.95 20.10
C GLN A 61 -1.59 -0.56 19.05
N LEU A 62 -1.24 -0.56 17.76
CA LEU A 62 -2.18 -0.31 16.67
C LEU A 62 -3.30 -1.35 16.56
N HIS A 63 -3.06 -2.58 17.05
CA HIS A 63 -4.00 -3.71 16.99
C HIS A 63 -4.64 -4.06 18.34
N SER A 64 -4.45 -3.22 19.35
CA SER A 64 -4.97 -3.45 20.71
C SER A 64 -6.48 -3.21 20.86
N GLY A 65 -7.14 -2.64 19.85
CA GLY A 65 -8.57 -2.34 19.86
C GLY A 65 -9.07 -1.71 18.55
N PRO A 66 -10.31 -1.18 18.53
CA PRO A 66 -10.87 -0.51 17.36
C PRO A 66 -9.97 0.62 16.86
N TRP A 67 -9.72 0.71 15.54
CA TRP A 67 -8.77 1.66 14.95
C TRP A 67 -8.97 3.12 15.39
N HIS A 68 -10.22 3.57 15.53
CA HIS A 68 -10.56 4.94 15.93
C HIS A 68 -10.24 5.24 17.41
N SER A 69 -10.01 4.22 18.24
CA SER A 69 -9.70 4.35 19.66
C SER A 69 -8.20 4.35 19.97
N VAL A 70 -7.36 3.95 19.00
CA VAL A 70 -5.91 3.98 19.12
C VAL A 70 -5.41 5.42 19.14
N LEU A 71 -4.57 5.76 20.11
CA LEU A 71 -3.99 7.10 20.22
C LEU A 71 -3.20 7.44 18.95
N PRO A 72 -3.38 8.65 18.36
CA PRO A 72 -2.71 9.02 17.11
C PRO A 72 -1.19 8.90 17.15
N VAL A 73 -0.56 9.15 18.30
CA VAL A 73 0.91 9.04 18.46
C VAL A 73 1.45 7.65 18.15
N TRP A 74 0.66 6.58 18.39
CA TRP A 74 1.12 5.23 18.07
C TRP A 74 1.23 5.00 16.57
N ARG A 75 0.52 5.79 15.74
CA ARG A 75 0.70 5.77 14.29
C ARG A 75 2.02 6.42 13.89
N ASP A 76 2.38 7.55 14.50
CA ASP A 76 3.69 8.20 14.26
C ASP A 76 4.84 7.36 14.81
N ALA A 77 4.65 6.72 15.96
CA ALA A 77 5.59 5.76 16.54
C ALA A 77 5.78 4.53 15.64
N TYR A 78 4.70 4.03 15.03
CA TYR A 78 4.80 2.95 14.06
C TYR A 78 5.58 3.38 12.81
N SER A 79 5.29 4.55 12.23
CA SER A 79 6.07 5.13 11.12
C SER A 79 7.56 5.29 11.46
N MET A 80 7.87 5.77 12.67
CA MET A 80 9.25 5.88 13.15
C MET A 80 9.93 4.52 13.20
N ALA A 81 9.27 3.50 13.77
CA ALA A 81 9.83 2.16 13.84
C ALA A 81 10.03 1.54 12.44
N CYS A 82 9.12 1.78 11.49
CA CYS A 82 9.29 1.36 10.11
C CYS A 82 10.53 1.99 9.46
N LEU A 83 10.77 3.30 9.64
CA LEU A 83 11.98 3.96 9.14
C LEU A 83 13.26 3.38 9.75
N LEU A 84 13.25 3.13 11.06
CA LEU A 84 14.38 2.52 11.77
C LEU A 84 14.69 1.11 11.25
N VAL A 85 13.68 0.23 11.14
CA VAL A 85 13.84 -1.14 10.61
C VAL A 85 14.29 -1.11 9.14
N ALA A 86 13.70 -0.24 8.32
CA ALA A 86 14.06 -0.12 6.91
C ALA A 86 15.52 0.30 6.70
N ARG A 87 16.11 1.12 7.59
CA ARG A 87 17.54 1.46 7.55
C ARG A 87 18.43 0.22 7.66
N PHE A 88 18.10 -0.72 8.55
CA PHE A 88 18.86 -1.95 8.72
C PHE A 88 18.73 -2.87 7.51
N HIS A 89 17.51 -3.13 7.02
CA HIS A 89 17.33 -3.92 5.79
C HIS A 89 18.02 -3.30 4.58
N CYS A 90 18.00 -1.97 4.46
CA CYS A 90 18.71 -1.29 3.37
C CYS A 90 20.23 -1.53 3.47
N ARG A 91 20.80 -1.50 4.69
CA ARG A 91 22.23 -1.76 4.94
C ARG A 91 22.65 -3.16 4.60
N ASP A 92 21.77 -4.12 4.87
CA ASP A 92 22.05 -5.53 4.63
C ASP A 92 21.75 -5.91 3.16
N GLY A 93 21.33 -4.95 2.33
CA GLY A 93 21.03 -5.14 0.89
C GLY A 93 19.65 -5.73 0.62
N GLU A 94 18.83 -5.89 1.66
CA GLU A 94 17.48 -6.47 1.62
C GLU A 94 16.43 -5.44 1.20
N TYR A 95 16.60 -4.85 0.01
CA TYR A 95 15.76 -3.74 -0.45
C TYR A 95 14.27 -4.06 -0.53
N LYS A 96 13.90 -5.33 -0.77
CA LYS A 96 12.49 -5.76 -0.80
C LYS A 96 11.85 -5.71 0.58
N GLU A 97 12.55 -6.18 1.61
CA GLU A 97 12.06 -6.11 2.98
C GLU A 97 12.02 -4.66 3.48
N ALA A 98 13.03 -3.86 3.13
CA ALA A 98 13.01 -2.43 3.43
C ALA A 98 11.79 -1.72 2.80
N LEU A 99 11.49 -2.00 1.52
CA LEU A 99 10.29 -1.47 0.86
C LEU A 99 9.00 -1.93 1.53
N ARG A 100 8.90 -3.22 1.87
CA ARG A 100 7.72 -3.79 2.54
C ARG A 100 7.43 -3.09 3.87
N VAL A 101 8.47 -2.87 4.68
CA VAL A 101 8.34 -2.20 5.98
C VAL A 101 7.96 -0.73 5.82
N LEU A 102 8.55 -0.02 4.86
CA LEU A 102 8.18 1.37 4.57
C LEU A 102 6.75 1.51 4.04
N ASP A 103 6.32 0.61 3.16
CA ASP A 103 4.93 0.56 2.67
C ASP A 103 3.95 0.30 3.81
N MET A 104 4.31 -0.56 4.77
CA MET A 104 3.50 -0.73 5.98
C MET A 104 3.40 0.55 6.80
N GLY A 105 4.51 1.29 6.91
CA GLY A 105 4.53 2.62 7.52
C GLY A 105 3.61 3.62 6.81
N LEU A 106 3.45 3.55 5.49
CA LEU A 106 2.50 4.38 4.74
C LEU A 106 1.04 3.95 4.93
N ILE A 107 0.78 2.65 5.06
CA ILE A 107 -0.58 2.08 5.18
C ILE A 107 -1.12 2.30 6.60
N MET A 108 -0.31 2.01 7.62
CA MET A 108 -0.72 1.95 9.03
C MET A 108 -0.23 3.14 9.85
N GLY A 109 0.77 3.86 9.36
CA GLY A 109 1.41 4.93 10.10
C GLY A 109 0.68 6.27 10.06
N GLY A 110 1.27 7.24 10.75
CA GLY A 110 0.74 8.59 10.88
C GLY A 110 1.17 9.48 9.71
N MET A 111 0.60 10.69 9.64
CA MET A 111 0.92 11.64 8.57
C MET A 111 2.22 12.40 8.83
N LEU A 112 2.71 12.44 10.08
CA LEU A 112 3.86 13.26 10.48
C LEU A 112 5.12 12.90 9.69
N LEU A 113 5.42 11.60 9.56
CA LEU A 113 6.64 11.10 8.93
C LEU A 113 6.44 10.66 7.48
N ARG A 114 5.30 11.02 6.86
CA ARG A 114 4.95 10.56 5.51
C ARG A 114 5.96 11.01 4.45
N GLY A 115 6.47 12.24 4.55
CA GLY A 115 7.47 12.77 3.63
C GLY A 115 8.80 11.99 3.67
N ASP A 116 9.23 11.58 4.88
CA ASP A 116 10.43 10.77 5.07
C ASP A 116 10.23 9.34 4.52
N LEU A 117 9.06 8.73 4.78
CA LEU A 117 8.69 7.43 4.22
C LEU A 117 8.69 7.44 2.68
N ASP A 118 8.03 8.42 2.05
CA ASP A 118 7.98 8.55 0.60
C ASP A 118 9.39 8.74 0.00
N SER A 119 10.23 9.55 0.65
CA SER A 119 11.62 9.79 0.23
C SER A 119 12.48 8.53 0.33
N ALA A 120 12.37 7.79 1.45
CA ALA A 120 13.07 6.51 1.64
C ALA A 120 12.65 5.48 0.57
N ILE A 121 11.36 5.37 0.28
CA ILE A 121 10.83 4.46 -0.74
C ILE A 121 11.37 4.80 -2.13
N GLN A 122 11.45 6.08 -2.50
CA GLN A 122 12.01 6.50 -3.78
C GLN A 122 13.48 6.07 -3.92
N ILE A 123 14.28 6.28 -2.87
CA ILE A 123 15.69 5.91 -2.85
C ILE A 123 15.85 4.39 -2.96
N ILE A 124 15.11 3.61 -2.17
CA ILE A 124 15.22 2.15 -2.15
C ILE A 124 14.70 1.54 -3.46
N SER A 125 13.61 2.09 -4.03
CA SER A 125 13.10 1.67 -5.33
C SER A 125 14.12 1.88 -6.45
N ALA A 126 14.86 3.01 -6.41
CA ALA A 126 15.93 3.27 -7.37
C ALA A 126 17.09 2.27 -7.22
N LYS A 127 17.49 1.95 -5.98
CA LYS A 127 18.54 0.96 -5.69
C LYS A 127 18.15 -0.46 -6.13
N SER A 128 16.89 -0.87 -5.91
CA SER A 128 16.39 -2.19 -6.31
C SER A 128 16.42 -2.41 -7.83
N ARG A 129 16.14 -1.37 -8.61
CA ARG A 129 16.14 -1.42 -10.09
C ARG A 129 17.56 -1.52 -10.69
N GLY A 130 18.60 -1.06 -9.99
CA GLY A 130 19.98 -1.10 -10.47
C GLY A 130 20.61 -2.50 -10.52
N GLY A 131 19.99 -3.52 -9.91
CA GLY A 131 20.54 -4.87 -9.81
C GLY A 131 19.79 -5.97 -10.58
N GLY A 132 18.66 -5.66 -11.22
CA GLY A 132 17.82 -6.64 -11.92
C GLY A 132 17.91 -6.51 -13.43
N GLY A 133 18.53 -7.49 -14.09
CA GLY A 133 18.46 -7.63 -15.55
C GLY A 133 17.01 -7.71 -16.02
N GLU A 134 16.73 -7.10 -17.18
CA GLU A 134 15.44 -7.13 -17.85
C GLU A 134 14.94 -8.57 -17.96
N ARG A 135 13.93 -8.92 -17.16
CA ARG A 135 13.21 -10.18 -17.35
C ARG A 135 12.36 -10.03 -18.59
N GLU A 136 12.54 -10.91 -19.57
CA GLU A 136 11.79 -10.93 -20.83
C GLU A 136 10.28 -10.88 -20.54
N GLY A 137 9.67 -9.75 -20.90
CA GLY A 137 8.24 -9.50 -20.71
C GLY A 137 7.43 -10.23 -21.76
N GLY A 138 6.66 -11.24 -21.34
CA GLY A 138 5.58 -11.77 -22.16
C GLY A 138 4.52 -10.69 -22.37
N LYS A 139 3.93 -10.62 -23.56
CA LYS A 139 2.96 -9.57 -23.92
C LYS A 139 1.58 -9.87 -23.30
N TRP A 140 1.46 -9.80 -21.98
CA TRP A 140 0.23 -10.12 -21.25
C TRP A 140 -0.69 -8.90 -21.16
N ARG A 141 -1.94 -9.05 -21.62
CA ARG A 141 -3.00 -8.06 -21.46
C ARG A 141 -4.03 -8.53 -20.43
N LEU A 142 -4.50 -7.64 -19.57
CA LEU A 142 -5.52 -7.95 -18.56
C LEU A 142 -6.91 -8.19 -19.18
N VAL A 143 -7.20 -7.49 -20.27
CA VAL A 143 -8.46 -7.59 -21.01
C VAL A 143 -8.13 -7.88 -22.46
N GLU A 144 -8.66 -8.99 -22.95
CA GLU A 144 -8.64 -9.35 -24.36
C GLU A 144 -9.67 -8.53 -25.13
N ASP A 145 -9.36 -8.16 -26.39
CA ASP A 145 -10.27 -7.43 -27.28
C ASP A 145 -11.40 -8.32 -27.86
N GLY A 146 -11.78 -9.40 -27.16
CA GLY A 146 -12.76 -10.40 -27.60
C GLY A 146 -14.22 -9.99 -27.36
N GLU A 147 -15.15 -10.56 -28.14
CA GLU A 147 -16.58 -10.34 -27.95
C GLU A 147 -17.07 -10.92 -26.61
N PHE A 148 -17.81 -10.10 -25.85
CA PHE A 148 -18.32 -10.47 -24.54
C PHE A 148 -19.57 -11.36 -24.64
N SER A 149 -19.47 -12.63 -24.23
CA SER A 149 -20.60 -13.58 -24.23
C SER A 149 -21.47 -13.45 -22.97
N LYS A 150 -22.66 -12.86 -23.11
CA LYS A 150 -23.65 -12.75 -22.02
C LYS A 150 -24.05 -14.12 -21.45
N ALA A 151 -24.10 -15.15 -22.31
CA ALA A 151 -24.51 -16.50 -21.92
C ALA A 151 -23.48 -17.17 -20.99
N GLU A 152 -22.20 -16.94 -21.21
CA GLU A 152 -21.12 -17.47 -20.35
C GLU A 152 -21.10 -16.78 -18.99
N VAL A 153 -21.27 -15.47 -18.96
CA VAL A 153 -21.28 -14.67 -17.73
C VAL A 153 -22.44 -15.07 -16.82
N LEU A 154 -23.62 -15.32 -17.40
CA LEU A 154 -24.79 -15.79 -16.65
C LEU A 154 -24.60 -17.15 -15.98
N ARG A 155 -23.66 -17.99 -16.45
CA ARG A 155 -23.33 -19.28 -15.81
C ARG A 155 -22.47 -19.10 -14.56
N VAL A 156 -21.71 -18.01 -14.49
CA VAL A 156 -20.77 -17.71 -13.39
C VAL A 156 -21.41 -16.84 -12.32
N LEU A 157 -22.33 -15.95 -12.70
CA LEU A 157 -22.95 -15.02 -11.78
C LEU A 157 -23.97 -15.71 -10.86
N PRO A 158 -24.09 -15.27 -9.60
CA PRO A 158 -25.16 -15.69 -8.71
C PRO A 158 -26.56 -15.52 -9.31
N VAL A 159 -27.49 -16.35 -8.84
CA VAL A 159 -28.90 -16.27 -9.26
C VAL A 159 -29.45 -14.87 -8.92
N LYS A 160 -30.11 -14.23 -9.90
CA LYS A 160 -30.63 -12.85 -9.86
C LYS A 160 -29.62 -11.70 -10.01
N SER A 161 -28.34 -11.96 -10.31
CA SER A 161 -27.36 -10.86 -10.47
C SER A 161 -27.72 -9.81 -11.55
N LEU A 162 -28.46 -10.18 -12.60
CA LEU A 162 -28.85 -9.28 -13.70
C LEU A 162 -30.36 -8.96 -13.74
N THR A 163 -31.09 -9.11 -12.62
CA THR A 163 -32.55 -8.82 -12.58
C THR A 163 -32.88 -7.37 -12.24
N GLY A 164 -31.87 -6.53 -11.96
CA GLY A 164 -32.05 -5.10 -11.68
C GLY A 164 -32.51 -4.29 -12.89
N LYS A 165 -32.96 -3.06 -12.64
CA LYS A 165 -33.25 -2.10 -13.73
C LYS A 165 -31.96 -1.77 -14.48
N LEU A 166 -32.04 -1.75 -15.81
CA LEU A 166 -30.91 -1.36 -16.63
C LEU A 166 -30.58 0.12 -16.36
N VAL A 167 -29.31 0.39 -16.07
CA VAL A 167 -28.82 1.75 -15.85
C VAL A 167 -28.65 2.44 -17.21
N ALA A 168 -29.18 3.65 -17.35
CA ALA A 168 -29.08 4.41 -18.59
C ALA A 168 -27.62 4.76 -18.91
N LYS A 169 -27.22 4.65 -20.17
CA LYS A 169 -25.91 5.08 -20.67
C LYS A 169 -26.05 6.39 -21.45
N ARG A 170 -25.17 7.35 -21.18
CA ARG A 170 -25.15 8.67 -21.84
C ARG A 170 -23.71 9.05 -22.22
N SER A 171 -23.58 9.79 -23.31
CA SER A 171 -22.35 10.46 -23.73
C SER A 171 -22.62 11.97 -23.83
N GLY A 172 -21.58 12.78 -23.74
CA GLY A 172 -21.67 14.24 -23.85
C GLY A 172 -22.52 14.89 -22.76
N LEU A 173 -22.64 14.25 -21.60
CA LEU A 173 -23.50 14.74 -20.51
C LEU A 173 -22.92 16.03 -19.93
N SER A 174 -23.65 17.13 -20.02
CA SER A 174 -23.26 18.40 -19.40
C SER A 174 -23.37 18.30 -17.87
N LEU A 175 -22.62 19.14 -17.15
CA LEU A 175 -22.71 19.21 -15.69
C LEU A 175 -24.14 19.54 -15.24
N GLU A 176 -24.79 20.51 -15.88
CA GLU A 176 -26.18 20.88 -15.58
C GLU A 176 -27.14 19.73 -15.84
N GLY A 177 -27.01 19.05 -16.98
CA GLY A 177 -27.86 17.89 -17.33
C GLY A 177 -27.69 16.75 -16.32
N PHE A 178 -26.45 16.46 -15.90
CA PHE A 178 -26.18 15.49 -14.85
C PHE A 178 -26.83 15.90 -13.52
N LEU A 179 -26.70 17.16 -13.10
CA LEU A 179 -27.24 17.64 -11.83
C LEU A 179 -28.76 17.53 -11.80
N ARG A 180 -29.44 18.02 -12.84
CA ARG A 180 -30.90 18.04 -12.94
C ARG A 180 -31.50 16.65 -13.10
N ASP A 181 -30.98 15.86 -14.03
CA ASP A 181 -31.65 14.64 -14.48
C ASP A 181 -31.24 13.40 -13.66
N HIS A 182 -30.10 13.44 -12.98
CA HIS A 182 -29.53 12.28 -12.27
C HIS A 182 -29.19 12.55 -10.82
N PHE A 183 -28.37 13.56 -10.52
CA PHE A 183 -27.87 13.80 -9.17
C PHE A 183 -28.98 14.15 -8.17
N LEU A 184 -29.83 15.14 -8.49
CA LEU A 184 -30.92 15.57 -7.61
C LEU A 184 -32.00 14.47 -7.45
N ALA A 185 -32.24 13.71 -8.50
CA ALA A 185 -33.19 12.60 -8.47
C ALA A 185 -32.62 11.32 -7.81
N GLY A 186 -31.32 11.29 -7.47
CA GLY A 186 -30.64 10.11 -6.96
C GLY A 186 -30.67 8.92 -7.93
N SER A 187 -30.73 9.17 -9.24
CA SER A 187 -30.85 8.12 -10.25
C SER A 187 -29.49 7.76 -10.86
N PRO A 188 -29.15 6.46 -10.96
CA PRO A 188 -27.86 6.04 -11.51
C PRO A 188 -27.80 6.27 -13.02
N VAL A 189 -26.63 6.64 -13.52
CA VAL A 189 -26.33 6.80 -14.95
C VAL A 189 -24.88 6.40 -15.24
N ILE A 190 -24.64 5.76 -16.39
CA ILE A 190 -23.31 5.45 -16.91
C ILE A 190 -22.88 6.56 -17.87
N ILE A 191 -21.84 7.30 -17.50
CA ILE A 191 -21.19 8.29 -18.38
C ILE A 191 -20.12 7.56 -19.19
N SER A 192 -20.34 7.46 -20.50
CA SER A 192 -19.59 6.53 -21.35
C SER A 192 -18.29 7.09 -21.94
N ASP A 193 -18.16 8.40 -22.01
CA ASP A 193 -17.08 9.12 -22.68
C ASP A 193 -16.21 9.96 -21.72
N GLY A 194 -16.62 10.10 -20.45
CA GLY A 194 -15.97 10.99 -19.48
C GLY A 194 -14.49 10.65 -19.21
N MET A 195 -14.11 9.38 -19.34
CA MET A 195 -12.73 8.90 -19.09
C MET A 195 -12.07 8.31 -20.34
N ALA A 196 -12.69 8.44 -21.52
CA ALA A 196 -12.22 7.78 -22.75
C ALA A 196 -10.81 8.24 -23.17
N HIS A 197 -10.42 9.46 -22.81
CA HIS A 197 -9.11 10.04 -23.11
C HIS A 197 -8.03 9.70 -22.06
N TRP A 198 -8.37 9.00 -20.97
CA TRP A 198 -7.42 8.73 -19.90
C TRP A 198 -6.33 7.77 -20.37
N PRO A 199 -5.04 8.07 -20.13
CA PRO A 199 -3.94 7.16 -20.47
C PRO A 199 -4.07 5.78 -19.81
N ALA A 200 -4.72 5.71 -18.64
CA ALA A 200 -4.97 4.48 -17.89
C ALA A 200 -5.69 3.42 -18.73
N SER A 201 -6.63 3.81 -19.61
CA SER A 201 -7.37 2.90 -20.48
C SER A 201 -6.48 2.08 -21.42
N ARG A 202 -5.31 2.61 -21.78
CA ARG A 202 -4.31 1.94 -22.63
C ARG A 202 -3.17 1.35 -21.82
N LYS A 203 -2.63 2.13 -20.89
CA LYS A 203 -1.42 1.76 -20.13
C LYS A 203 -1.69 0.66 -19.10
N TRP A 204 -2.84 0.67 -18.42
CA TRP A 204 -3.09 -0.29 -17.34
C TRP A 204 -3.52 -1.67 -17.85
N ASN A 205 -3.87 -1.79 -19.13
CA ASN A 205 -4.11 -3.10 -19.74
C ASN A 205 -2.80 -3.89 -19.94
N ASP A 206 -1.65 -3.22 -19.94
CA ASP A 206 -0.33 -3.84 -19.99
C ASP A 206 0.11 -4.27 -18.58
N VAL A 207 0.21 -5.58 -18.37
CA VAL A 207 0.59 -6.17 -17.08
C VAL A 207 2.03 -5.84 -16.72
N ASP A 208 2.93 -5.76 -17.71
CA ASP A 208 4.33 -5.39 -17.48
C ASP A 208 4.46 -3.90 -17.14
N TYR A 209 3.58 -3.05 -17.67
CA TYR A 209 3.47 -1.68 -17.21
C TYR A 209 3.10 -1.62 -15.73
N LEU A 210 2.07 -2.35 -15.29
CA LEU A 210 1.66 -2.37 -13.88
C LEU A 210 2.75 -2.95 -12.97
N ARG A 211 3.38 -4.06 -13.38
CA ARG A 211 4.50 -4.67 -12.66
C ARG A 211 5.66 -3.68 -12.49
N ARG A 212 6.01 -2.93 -13.52
CA ARG A 212 7.11 -1.95 -13.49
C ARG A 212 6.82 -0.76 -12.59
N VAL A 213 5.58 -0.28 -12.60
CA VAL A 213 5.19 0.94 -11.87
C VAL A 213 4.87 0.65 -10.40
N ALA A 214 4.26 -0.49 -10.09
CA ALA A 214 3.75 -0.79 -8.75
C ALA A 214 4.07 -2.20 -8.23
N GLY A 215 4.70 -3.07 -9.01
CA GLY A 215 4.80 -4.51 -8.70
C GLY A 215 5.48 -4.85 -7.38
N ASP A 216 6.52 -4.10 -7.01
CA ASP A 216 7.26 -4.32 -5.77
C ASP A 216 6.55 -3.74 -4.53
N ARG A 217 5.50 -2.92 -4.72
CA ARG A 217 4.80 -2.23 -3.63
C ARG A 217 3.91 -3.18 -2.86
N THR A 218 3.88 -3.04 -1.54
CA THR A 218 2.93 -3.74 -0.68
C THR A 218 1.59 -3.02 -0.68
N VAL A 219 0.50 -3.78 -0.90
CA VAL A 219 -0.87 -3.25 -0.95
C VAL A 219 -1.79 -4.02 0.00
N PRO A 220 -2.76 -3.35 0.64
CA PRO A 220 -3.82 -4.02 1.38
C PRO A 220 -4.81 -4.65 0.39
N VAL A 221 -5.19 -5.90 0.67
CA VAL A 221 -6.13 -6.69 -0.12
C VAL A 221 -7.24 -7.18 0.81
N GLU A 222 -8.48 -6.84 0.47
CA GLU A 222 -9.65 -7.38 1.15
C GLU A 222 -9.91 -8.81 0.68
N VAL A 223 -9.89 -9.76 1.62
CA VAL A 223 -10.22 -11.15 1.37
C VAL A 223 -11.58 -11.44 2.00
N ASN A 224 -12.57 -11.62 1.15
CA ASN A 224 -13.91 -12.02 1.56
C ASN A 224 -14.01 -13.54 1.53
N THR A 225 -14.31 -14.15 2.67
CA THR A 225 -14.75 -15.54 2.70
C THR A 225 -16.26 -15.60 2.42
N PRO A 226 -16.76 -16.59 1.67
CA PRO A 226 -18.18 -16.66 1.27
C PRO A 226 -19.15 -16.86 2.45
N SER A 227 -18.64 -17.04 3.66
CA SER A 227 -19.44 -17.12 4.88
C SER A 227 -19.80 -15.72 5.35
N PHE A 228 -21.07 -15.32 5.13
CA PHE A 228 -21.69 -14.06 5.59
C PHE A 228 -21.51 -13.71 7.09
N PHE A 229 -21.00 -14.65 7.89
CA PHE A 229 -20.84 -14.52 9.34
C PHE A 229 -19.42 -14.16 9.80
N LEU A 230 -18.43 -14.14 8.89
CA LEU A 230 -17.09 -13.68 9.25
C LEU A 230 -16.84 -12.28 8.70
N PRO A 231 -16.29 -11.36 9.51
CA PRO A 231 -15.85 -10.07 9.00
C PRO A 231 -14.83 -10.27 7.88
N SER A 232 -14.88 -9.41 6.87
CA SER A 232 -13.85 -9.33 5.84
C SER A 232 -12.48 -9.21 6.50
N GLN A 233 -11.50 -9.98 6.00
CA GLN A 233 -10.13 -9.90 6.52
C GLN A 233 -9.26 -9.15 5.53
N VAL A 234 -8.56 -8.13 6.00
CA VAL A 234 -7.52 -7.45 5.21
C VAL A 234 -6.22 -8.23 5.35
N ARG A 235 -5.61 -8.60 4.22
CA ARG A 235 -4.28 -9.19 4.14
C ARG A 235 -3.39 -8.29 3.28
N THR A 236 -2.09 -8.33 3.50
CA THR A 236 -1.14 -7.53 2.70
C THR A 236 -0.35 -8.45 1.79
N TYR A 237 -0.20 -8.02 0.53
CA TYR A 237 0.54 -8.75 -0.50
C TYR A 237 1.42 -7.76 -1.25
N HIS A 238 2.49 -8.24 -1.90
CA HIS A 238 3.06 -7.45 -2.99
C HIS A 238 2.02 -7.32 -4.11
N SER A 239 1.93 -6.12 -4.69
CA SER A 239 0.91 -5.78 -5.69
C SER A 239 0.91 -6.77 -6.85
N PHE A 240 2.10 -7.20 -7.30
CA PHE A 240 2.20 -8.16 -8.37
C PHE A 240 1.78 -9.59 -7.97
N ASP A 241 2.09 -10.02 -6.75
CA ASP A 241 1.70 -11.35 -6.26
C ASP A 241 0.18 -11.48 -6.16
N PHE A 242 -0.51 -10.41 -5.77
CA PHE A 242 -1.97 -10.36 -5.80
C PHE A 242 -2.52 -10.47 -7.23
N VAL A 243 -2.02 -9.64 -8.15
CA VAL A 243 -2.46 -9.66 -9.56
C VAL A 243 -2.23 -11.04 -10.17
N ALA A 244 -1.06 -11.64 -9.93
CA ALA A 244 -0.72 -13.01 -10.33
C ALA A 244 -1.72 -14.04 -9.76
N ALA A 245 -1.91 -14.05 -8.43
CA ALA A 245 -2.69 -15.07 -7.74
C ALA A 245 -4.21 -14.97 -7.96
N TYR A 246 -4.75 -13.77 -8.19
CA TYR A 246 -6.20 -13.56 -8.23
C TYR A 246 -6.74 -13.16 -9.61
N THR A 247 -5.87 -12.83 -10.57
CA THR A 247 -6.28 -12.56 -11.96
C THR A 247 -5.97 -13.75 -12.88
N PHE A 248 -4.85 -14.45 -12.66
CA PHE A 248 -4.37 -15.51 -13.57
C PHE A 248 -4.59 -16.94 -13.04
N ALA A 249 -5.09 -17.13 -11.81
CA ALA A 249 -5.39 -18.45 -11.26
C ALA A 249 -6.61 -19.15 -11.90
N LYS A 250 -7.10 -18.70 -13.06
CA LYS A 250 -8.07 -19.45 -13.87
C LYS A 250 -7.44 -20.54 -14.74
N GLU A 251 -6.12 -20.71 -14.75
CA GLU A 251 -5.44 -21.72 -15.59
C GLU A 251 -4.74 -22.87 -14.83
N ILE A 252 -4.97 -23.03 -13.52
CA ILE A 252 -4.54 -24.26 -12.81
C ILE A 252 -5.80 -25.02 -12.37
N THR A 253 -6.41 -25.74 -13.31
CA THR A 253 -7.23 -26.93 -13.03
C THR A 253 -7.16 -27.88 -14.21
#